data_AF-A0A1H3UGV6-F1
#
_entry.id   AF-A0A1H3UGV6-F1
#
_cell.length_a   1.000
_cell.length_b   1.000
_cell.length_c   1.000
_cell.angle_alpha   90.00
_cell.angle_beta   90.00
_cell.angle_gamma   90.00
#
_symmetry.space_group_name_H-M   'P 1'
#
loop_
_entity.id
_entity.type
_entity.pdbx_description
1 polymer ?
#
loop_
_entity_poly.entity_id
_entity_poly.type
_entity_poly.pdbx_seq_one_letter_code
_entity_poly.pdbx_strand_id
1 'polypeptide(L)' 'MRYNNTHTTMMACRQLAMEQNQKLFNEANALSKSAFEFLEHPDFDSEMFDEYLRLRGKAEALFHEAIEHLCF' A
#
# COMPACT_ATOMS: atom_id res chain seq x y z
N MET A 1 -0.96 2.17 -39.40
CA MET A 1 -1.95 2.39 -38.32
C MET A 1 -1.86 1.41 -37.13
N ARG A 2 -0.95 0.41 -37.09
CA ARG A 2 -0.83 -0.52 -35.93
C ARG A 2 0.01 0.03 -34.75
N TYR A 3 0.96 0.92 -35.02
CA TYR A 3 1.86 1.51 -34.00
C TYR A 3 1.13 2.36 -32.95
N ASN A 4 0.05 3.03 -33.35
CA ASN A 4 -0.72 3.88 -32.44
C ASN A 4 -1.51 3.06 -31.42
N ASN A 5 -1.99 1.88 -31.79
CA ASN A 5 -2.83 1.04 -30.93
C ASN A 5 -2.01 0.40 -29.79
N THR A 6 -0.81 -0.11 -30.10
CA THR A 6 0.11 -0.66 -29.10
C THR A 6 0.57 0.40 -28.08
N HIS A 7 0.80 1.65 -28.52
CA HIS A 7 1.21 2.74 -27.64
C HIS A 7 0.09 3.18 -26.69
N THR A 8 -1.17 3.28 -27.15
CA THR A 8 -2.31 3.59 -26.27
C THR A 8 -2.58 2.47 -25.27
N THR A 9 -2.47 1.21 -25.67
CA THR A 9 -2.66 0.09 -24.75
C THR A 9 -1.58 0.07 -23.66
N MET A 10 -0.30 0.29 -24.02
CA MET A 10 0.78 0.39 -23.02
C MET A 10 0.57 1.54 -22.03
N MET A 11 0.15 2.72 -22.51
CA MET A 11 -0.17 3.86 -21.64
C MET A 11 -1.34 3.56 -20.70
N ALA A 12 -2.39 2.88 -21.19
CA ALA A 12 -3.55 2.50 -20.39
C ALA A 12 -3.19 1.46 -19.32
N CYS A 13 -2.38 0.44 -19.65
CA CYS A 13 -1.88 -0.53 -18.69
C CYS A 13 -1.03 0.13 -17.61
N ARG A 14 -0.14 1.06 -18.00
CA ARG A 14 0.68 1.82 -17.05
C ARG A 14 -0.16 2.68 -16.12
N GLN A 15 -1.16 3.38 -16.65
CA GLN A 15 -2.07 4.19 -15.84
C GLN A 15 -2.82 3.34 -14.82
N LEU A 16 -3.35 2.18 -15.23
CA LEU A 16 -4.03 1.25 -14.33
C LEU A 16 -3.10 0.74 -13.22
N ALA A 17 -1.86 0.37 -13.55
CA ALA A 17 -0.87 -0.08 -12.57
C ALA A 17 -0.54 1.03 -11.55
N MET A 18 -0.38 2.28 -12.01
CA MET A 18 -0.13 3.42 -11.11
C MET A 18 -1.34 3.70 -10.20
N GLU A 19 -2.56 3.60 -10.70
CA GLU A 19 -3.78 3.74 -9.91
C GLU A 19 -3.92 2.64 -8.85
N GLN A 20 -3.59 1.39 -9.20
CA GLN A 20 -3.57 0.27 -8.26
C GLN A 20 -2.52 0.48 -7.16
N ASN A 21 -1.30 0.89 -7.54
CA ASN A 21 -0.26 1.20 -6.58
C ASN A 21 -0.68 2.32 -5.63
N GLN A 22 -1.27 3.40 -6.15
CA GLN A 22 -1.75 4.49 -5.30
C GLN A 22 -2.76 4.02 -4.26
N LYS A 23 -3.66 3.08 -4.61
CA LYS A 23 -4.62 2.50 -3.66
C LYS A 23 -3.92 1.69 -2.57
N LEU A 24 -2.99 0.82 -2.93
CA LEU A 24 -2.21 0.03 -1.98
C LEU A 24 -1.41 0.92 -1.02
N PHE A 25 -0.74 1.95 -1.53
CA PHE A 25 -0.02 2.93 -0.71
C PHE A 25 -0.95 3.68 0.25
N ASN A 26 -2.14 4.08 -0.20
CA ASN A 26 -3.10 4.77 0.65
C ASN A 26 -3.60 3.87 1.78
N GLU A 27 -3.90 2.61 1.49
CA GLU A 27 -4.35 1.63 2.48
C GLU A 27 -3.25 1.30 3.50
N ALA A 28 -2.03 1.05 3.02
CA ALA A 28 -0.87 0.80 3.87
C ALA A 28 -0.56 1.98 4.80
N ASN A 29 -0.69 3.22 4.29
CA ASN A 29 -0.52 4.42 5.09
C ASN A 29 -1.63 4.61 6.13
N ALA A 30 -2.88 4.30 5.78
CA ALA A 30 -3.99 4.36 6.73
C ALA A 30 -3.78 3.37 7.87
N LEU A 31 -3.41 2.12 7.57
CA LEU A 31 -3.07 1.11 8.56
C LEU A 31 -1.88 1.53 9.43
N SER A 32 -0.84 2.11 8.82
CA SER A 32 0.32 2.61 9.55
C SER A 32 -0.07 3.72 10.52
N LYS A 33 -0.89 4.67 10.09
CA LYS A 33 -1.38 5.75 10.95
C LYS A 33 -2.18 5.20 12.14
N SER A 34 -3.14 4.31 11.88
CA SER A 34 -3.91 3.67 12.95
C SER A 34 -3.02 2.88 13.90
N ALA A 35 -1.98 2.19 13.40
CA ALA A 35 -1.01 1.52 14.26
C ALA A 35 -0.29 2.51 15.19
N PHE A 36 0.18 3.65 14.66
CA PHE A 36 0.87 4.66 15.46
C PHE A 36 -0.02 5.31 16.53
N GLU A 37 -1.32 5.45 16.27
CA GLU A 37 -2.29 5.93 17.27
C GLU A 37 -2.34 5.03 18.52
N PHE A 38 -2.07 3.72 18.41
CA PHE A 38 -1.94 2.84 19.58
C PHE A 38 -0.75 3.22 20.45
N LEU A 39 0.40 3.57 19.86
CA LEU A 39 1.62 3.92 20.61
C LEU A 39 1.49 5.24 21.37
N GLU A 40 0.57 6.12 20.93
CA GLU A 40 0.30 7.41 21.59
C GLU A 40 -0.69 7.28 22.75
N HIS A 41 -1.29 6.10 22.95
CA HIS A 41 -2.28 5.89 24.00
C HIS A 41 -1.62 5.89 25.40
N PRO A 42 -2.15 6.65 26.38
CA PRO A 42 -1.55 6.74 27.72
C PRO A 42 -1.47 5.40 28.46
N ASP A 43 -2.44 4.53 28.21
CA ASP A 43 -2.55 3.19 28.82
C ASP A 43 -2.01 2.09 27.91
N PHE A 44 -1.02 2.39 27.06
CA PHE A 44 -0.44 1.43 26.12
C PHE A 44 0.07 0.17 26.85
N ASP A 45 -0.45 -0.98 26.46
CA ASP A 45 -0.14 -2.28 27.05
C ASP A 45 0.33 -3.31 26.01
N SER A 46 0.54 -4.54 26.46
CA SER A 46 0.99 -5.64 25.61
C SER A 46 -0.04 -6.03 24.54
N GLU A 47 -1.34 -5.96 24.84
CA GLU A 47 -2.38 -6.32 23.87
C GLU A 47 -2.46 -5.26 22.76
N MET A 48 -2.32 -3.98 23.13
CA MET A 48 -2.20 -2.88 22.18
C MET A 48 -0.92 -2.99 21.34
N PHE A 49 0.19 -3.49 21.90
CA PHE A 49 1.41 -3.74 21.14
C PHE A 49 1.26 -4.89 20.14
N ASP A 50 0.55 -5.97 20.51
CA ASP A 50 0.24 -7.06 19.57
C ASP A 50 -0.63 -6.57 18.41
N GLU A 51 -1.62 -5.71 18.68
CA GLU A 51 -2.47 -5.11 17.66
C GLU A 51 -1.67 -4.14 16.76
N TYR A 52 -0.78 -3.33 17.35
CA TYR A 52 0.17 -2.51 16.61
C TYR A 52 1.00 -3.36 15.63
N LEU A 53 1.61 -4.44 16.09
CA LEU A 53 2.41 -5.34 15.24
C LEU A 53 1.58 -5.94 14.11
N ARG A 54 0.34 -6.34 14.42
CA ARG A 54 -0.60 -6.88 13.42
C ARG A 54 -0.93 -5.87 12.32
N LEU A 55 -1.17 -4.61 12.68
CA LEU A 55 -1.45 -3.53 11.72
C LEU A 55 -0.21 -3.16 10.90
N ARG A 56 0.96 -3.08 11.54
CA ARG A 56 2.25 -2.85 10.86
C ARG A 56 2.58 -3.93 9.85
N GLY A 57 2.41 -5.21 10.21
CA GLY A 57 2.63 -6.32 9.29
C GLY A 57 1.71 -6.28 8.06
N LYS A 58 0.44 -5.89 8.24
CA LYS A 58 -0.49 -5.69 7.11
C LYS A 58 -0.06 -4.53 6.21
N ALA A 59 0.32 -3.40 6.80
CA ALA A 59 0.80 -2.25 6.04
C ALA A 59 2.07 -2.60 5.23
N GLU A 60 3.00 -3.33 5.83
CA GLU A 60 4.24 -3.78 5.17
C GLU A 60 3.98 -4.72 3.99
N ALA A 61 3.02 -5.65 4.12
CA ALA A 61 2.62 -6.52 3.02
C ALA A 61 2.07 -5.71 1.82
N LEU A 62 1.22 -4.71 2.08
CA LEU A 62 0.66 -3.85 1.04
C LEU A 62 1.72 -2.96 0.38
N PHE A 63 2.68 -2.44 1.15
CA PHE A 63 3.82 -1.72 0.58
C PHE A 63 4.68 -2.64 -0.29
N HIS A 64 4.91 -3.88 0.14
CA HIS A 64 5.68 -4.84 -0.63
C HIS A 64 5.00 -5.14 -1.97
N GLU A 65 3.71 -5.43 -1.97
CA GLU A 65 2.91 -5.67 -3.17
C GLU A 65 2.98 -4.46 -4.13
N ALA A 66 2.83 -3.24 -3.61
CA ALA A 66 2.91 -2.02 -4.41
C ALA A 66 4.30 -1.81 -5.03
N ILE A 67 5.37 -2.19 -4.32
CA ILE A 67 6.75 -2.10 -4.82
C ILE A 67 7.00 -3.17 -5.88
N GLU A 68 6.50 -4.40 -5.68
CA GLU A 68 6.62 -5.48 -6.68
C GLU A 68 5.99 -5.07 -8.02
N HIS A 69 4.84 -4.39 -7.99
CA HIS A 69 4.20 -3.84 -9.19
C HIS A 69 5.02 -2.77 -9.92
N LEU A 70 6.02 -2.14 -9.28
CA LEU A 70 6.92 -1.17 -9.92
C LEU A 70 8.15 -1.86 -10.55
N CYS A 71 8.45 -3.10 -10.17
CA CYS A 71 9.60 -3.85 -10.64
C CYS A 71 9.31 -4.66 -11.92
N PHE A 72 8.05 -4.78 -12.34
CA PHE A 72 7.59 -5.45 -13.56
C PHE A 72 6.96 -4.47 -14.55
#